data_AF-A0AAU6ZXF9-F1
#
_entry.id   AF-A0AAU6ZXF9-F1
#
_cell.length_a   1.000
_cell.length_b   1.000
_cell.length_c   1.000
_cell.angle_alpha   90.00
_cell.angle_beta   90.00
_cell.angle_gamma   90.00
#
_symmetry.space_group_name_H-M   'P 1'
#
loop_
_entity.id
_entity.type
_entity.pdbx_description
1 polymer ?
#
loop_
_entity_poly.entity_id
_entity_poly.type
_entity_poly.pdbx_seq_one_letter_code
_entity_poly.pdbx_strand_id
1 'polypeptide(L)'
;MVNELPKGANASLTREIPGLRGIVIGIDWDPGAEHVLADALTLLTILCDERGKALSDDHVVYFNQLVSADLSTVQLQELMGQDDEQLEIDLSAVPPEVDRIVVIVYINEGVAGRRTLGQLRRCTLRVLNQDGGGLLVQTVDLSQGLDSETAVSLGQVYRRGAEWKFKALGSGYSTGLAGVAKDFGVAL
;
A
#
# COMPACT_ATOMS: atom_id res chain seq x y z
N MET A 1 -7.68 -22.46 3.96
CA MET A 1 -7.00 -21.86 2.80
C MET A 1 -7.70 -20.54 2.56
N VAL A 2 -7.03 -19.41 2.82
CA VAL A 2 -7.59 -18.08 2.51
C VAL A 2 -7.51 -17.95 0.99
N ASN A 3 -8.63 -17.72 0.31
CA ASN A 3 -8.61 -17.51 -1.13
C ASN A 3 -7.92 -16.18 -1.44
N GLU A 4 -6.98 -16.18 -2.37
CA GLU A 4 -6.30 -14.96 -2.81
C GLU A 4 -7.27 -14.01 -3.51
N LEU A 5 -7.18 -12.73 -3.18
CA LEU A 5 -8.02 -11.67 -3.71
C LEU A 5 -7.48 -11.22 -5.08
N PRO A 6 -8.25 -11.40 -6.18
CA PRO A 6 -7.79 -11.02 -7.51
C PRO A 6 -7.66 -9.51 -7.67
N LYS A 7 -6.79 -9.07 -8.59
CA LYS A 7 -6.70 -7.66 -9.05
C LYS A 7 -8.09 -7.11 -9.39
N GLY A 8 -8.43 -5.96 -8.82
CA GLY A 8 -9.71 -5.28 -8.98
C GLY A 8 -10.82 -5.73 -8.02
N ALA A 9 -10.66 -6.87 -7.34
CA ALA A 9 -11.62 -7.37 -6.36
C ALA A 9 -11.50 -6.66 -5.00
N ASN A 10 -12.52 -6.80 -4.16
CA ASN A 10 -12.57 -6.21 -2.83
C ASN A 10 -13.09 -7.19 -1.78
N ALA A 11 -12.66 -7.01 -0.54
CA ALA A 11 -13.13 -7.72 0.65
C ALA A 11 -13.64 -6.73 1.70
N SER A 12 -14.63 -7.13 2.50
CA SER A 12 -15.06 -6.30 3.64
C SER A 12 -14.22 -6.66 4.86
N LEU A 13 -13.65 -5.66 5.54
CA LEU A 13 -12.82 -5.91 6.73
C LEU A 13 -13.68 -5.94 7.99
N THR A 14 -14.38 -4.84 8.29
CA THR A 14 -15.14 -4.70 9.54
C THR A 14 -16.45 -5.47 9.57
N ARG A 15 -16.94 -5.91 8.40
CA ARG A 15 -18.09 -6.82 8.32
C ARG A 15 -17.70 -8.26 8.66
N GLU A 16 -16.53 -8.68 8.20
CA GLU A 16 -16.00 -10.01 8.47
C GLU A 16 -15.47 -10.12 9.90
N ILE A 17 -14.93 -9.00 10.43
CA ILE A 17 -14.49 -8.88 11.82
C ILE A 17 -15.17 -7.68 12.48
N PRO A 18 -16.35 -7.91 13.10
CA PRO A 18 -17.02 -6.87 13.88
C PRO A 18 -16.10 -6.34 14.98
N GLY A 19 -15.93 -5.02 15.05
CA GLY A 19 -15.09 -4.37 16.04
C GLY A 19 -13.60 -4.29 15.68
N LEU A 20 -13.19 -4.67 14.46
CA LEU A 20 -11.83 -4.46 13.97
C LEU A 20 -11.44 -2.99 14.07
N ARG A 21 -10.43 -2.70 14.89
CA ARG A 21 -9.93 -1.34 15.14
C ARG A 21 -8.69 -1.01 14.36
N GLY A 22 -7.83 -1.99 14.13
CA GLY A 22 -6.52 -1.78 13.56
C GLY A 22 -6.12 -2.92 12.63
N ILE A 23 -5.37 -2.58 11.60
CA ILE A 23 -4.83 -3.54 10.63
C ILE A 23 -3.35 -3.28 10.39
N VAL A 24 -2.64 -4.34 10.03
CA VAL A 24 -1.30 -4.24 9.46
C VAL A 24 -1.38 -4.63 7.99
N ILE A 25 -0.86 -3.79 7.11
CA ILE A 25 -0.67 -4.12 5.70
C ILE A 25 0.79 -4.52 5.53
N GLY A 26 1.00 -5.75 5.07
CA GLY A 26 2.31 -6.28 4.72
C GLY A 26 2.48 -6.39 3.22
N ILE A 27 3.65 -6.01 2.74
CA ILE A 27 4.04 -6.11 1.33
C ILE A 27 5.24 -7.05 1.24
N ASP A 28 5.16 -8.02 0.34
CA ASP A 28 6.20 -9.01 0.06
C ASP A 28 6.47 -9.03 -1.44
N TRP A 29 7.72 -8.81 -1.83
CA TRP A 29 8.19 -8.75 -3.21
C TRP A 29 9.38 -9.66 -3.46
N ASP A 30 9.50 -10.14 -4.70
CA ASP A 30 10.67 -10.88 -5.18
C ASP A 30 11.28 -10.14 -6.37
N PRO A 31 12.42 -9.42 -6.20
CA PRO A 31 13.13 -8.74 -7.27
C PRO A 31 14.01 -9.69 -8.09
N GLY A 32 13.97 -10.99 -7.82
CA GLY A 32 14.84 -11.99 -8.42
C GLY A 32 16.29 -11.78 -7.99
N ALA A 33 17.21 -11.84 -8.96
CA ALA A 33 18.65 -11.67 -8.71
C ALA A 33 19.11 -10.20 -8.75
N GLU A 34 18.19 -9.25 -8.96
CA GLU A 34 18.52 -7.82 -9.11
C GLU A 34 18.63 -7.12 -7.76
N HIS A 35 19.78 -7.24 -7.10
CA HIS A 35 20.04 -6.62 -5.80
C HIS A 35 19.81 -5.10 -5.79
N VAL A 36 20.18 -4.40 -6.87
CA VAL A 36 19.98 -2.94 -6.99
C VAL A 36 18.50 -2.58 -7.04
N LEU A 37 17.65 -3.45 -7.61
CA LEU A 37 16.21 -3.24 -7.57
C LEU A 37 15.68 -3.49 -6.16
N ALA A 38 16.13 -4.56 -5.50
CA ALA A 38 15.75 -4.87 -4.12
C ALA A 38 16.00 -3.67 -3.19
N ASP A 39 17.19 -3.08 -3.26
CA ASP A 39 17.60 -1.95 -2.43
C ASP A 39 16.88 -0.63 -2.77
N ALA A 40 16.19 -0.57 -3.92
CA ALA A 40 15.53 0.63 -4.41
C ALA A 40 14.00 0.59 -4.31
N LEU A 41 13.41 -0.56 -4.00
CA LEU A 41 11.96 -0.65 -3.77
C LEU A 41 11.61 0.09 -2.47
N THR A 42 10.55 0.89 -2.53
CA THR A 42 10.16 1.74 -1.41
C THR A 42 8.65 1.82 -1.30
N LEU A 43 8.16 1.80 -0.07
CA LEU A 43 6.75 1.98 0.28
C LEU A 43 6.38 3.48 0.33
N LEU A 44 5.19 3.78 -0.18
CA LEU A 44 4.52 5.06 -0.09
C LEU A 44 3.04 4.83 0.22
N THR A 45 2.50 5.50 1.23
CA THR A 45 1.08 5.42 1.58
C THR A 45 0.45 6.81 1.56
N ILE A 46 -0.72 6.95 0.96
CA ILE A 46 -1.37 8.27 0.80
C ILE A 46 -2.79 8.22 1.33
N LEU A 47 -3.10 9.08 2.32
CA LEU A 47 -4.44 9.23 2.86
C LEU A 47 -5.17 10.31 2.06
N CYS A 48 -6.27 9.90 1.42
CA CYS A 48 -6.96 10.69 0.40
C CYS A 48 -8.39 11.07 0.80
N ASP A 49 -8.84 12.22 0.31
CA ASP A 49 -10.23 12.64 0.32
C ASP A 49 -11.12 11.86 -0.67
N GLU A 50 -12.41 12.20 -0.71
CA GLU A 50 -13.40 11.63 -1.63
C GLU A 50 -13.05 11.84 -3.12
N ARG A 51 -12.23 12.85 -3.44
CA ARG A 51 -11.77 13.17 -4.80
C ARG A 51 -10.54 12.36 -5.18
N GLY A 52 -9.99 11.57 -4.25
CA GLY A 52 -8.79 10.79 -4.44
C GLY A 52 -7.51 11.64 -4.40
N LYS A 53 -7.55 12.82 -3.75
CA LYS A 53 -6.37 13.66 -3.53
C LYS A 53 -5.91 13.51 -2.09
N ALA A 54 -4.59 13.57 -1.86
CA ALA A 54 -4.07 13.59 -0.51
C ALA A 54 -4.63 14.79 0.26
N LEU A 55 -4.87 14.62 1.56
CA LEU A 55 -5.37 15.72 2.40
C LEU A 55 -4.34 16.86 2.52
N SER A 56 -3.06 16.51 2.63
CA SER A 56 -1.90 17.40 2.56
C SER A 56 -0.63 16.56 2.34
N ASP A 57 0.52 17.22 2.17
CA ASP A 57 1.82 16.53 2.15
C ASP A 57 2.11 15.79 3.48
N ASP A 58 1.54 16.25 4.60
CA ASP A 58 1.64 15.60 5.91
C ASP A 58 0.78 14.31 6.04
N HIS A 59 -0.02 14.01 5.02
CA HIS A 59 -0.85 12.80 4.92
C HIS A 59 -0.28 11.78 3.92
N VAL A 60 1.00 11.95 3.59
CA VAL A 60 1.80 11.01 2.81
C VAL A 60 2.79 10.32 3.74
N VAL A 61 2.67 9.02 3.92
CA VAL A 61 3.55 8.22 4.78
C VAL A 61 4.59 7.49 3.94
N TYR A 62 5.87 7.68 4.27
CA TYR A 62 7.02 7.11 3.57
C TYR A 62 8.28 7.19 4.46
N PHE A 63 9.42 6.69 3.98
CA PHE A 63 10.65 6.56 4.77
C PHE A 63 11.15 7.84 5.49
N ASN A 64 10.83 9.05 5.02
CA ASN A 64 11.17 10.32 5.70
C ASN A 64 10.03 10.92 6.54
N GLN A 65 8.81 10.39 6.43
CA GLN A 65 7.64 10.78 7.20
C GLN A 65 6.85 9.52 7.56
N LEU A 66 7.25 8.87 8.65
CA LEU A 66 6.75 7.53 8.99
C LEU A 66 5.33 7.53 9.57
N VAL A 67 4.76 8.69 9.88
CA VAL A 67 3.46 8.81 10.55
C VAL A 67 2.64 9.88 9.86
N SER A 68 1.35 9.62 9.62
CA SER A 68 0.43 10.63 9.08
C SER A 68 0.12 11.71 10.11
N ALA A 69 -0.24 12.92 9.66
CA ALA A 69 -0.56 14.05 10.55
C ALA A 69 -1.64 13.75 11.60
N ASP A 70 -2.59 12.90 11.25
CA ASP A 70 -3.70 12.46 12.10
C ASP A 70 -3.35 11.26 13.00
N LEU A 71 -2.11 10.76 12.91
CA LEU A 71 -1.55 9.65 13.70
C LEU A 71 -2.24 8.29 13.47
N SER A 72 -3.14 8.16 12.50
CA SER A 72 -3.84 6.89 12.23
C SER A 72 -3.02 5.90 11.41
N THR A 73 -2.01 6.36 10.67
CA THR A 73 -1.22 5.50 9.76
C THR A 73 0.27 5.64 10.04
N VAL A 74 0.95 4.50 10.19
CA VAL A 74 2.37 4.42 10.55
C VAL A 74 3.09 3.40 9.67
N GLN A 75 4.19 3.77 9.02
CA GLN A 75 5.12 2.80 8.41
C GLN A 75 6.02 2.20 9.50
N LEU A 76 6.11 0.88 9.56
CA LEU A 76 6.86 0.17 10.60
C LEU A 76 8.33 0.02 10.17
N GLN A 77 9.25 0.27 11.11
CA GLN A 77 10.68 0.00 10.91
C GLN A 77 11.09 -1.38 11.46
N GLU A 78 10.35 -1.88 12.44
CA GLU A 78 10.52 -3.22 13.01
C GLU A 78 9.35 -4.08 12.53
N LEU A 79 9.64 -4.94 11.55
CA LEU A 79 8.63 -5.72 10.84
C LEU A 79 8.21 -6.96 11.64
N MET A 80 6.93 -7.29 11.57
CA MET A 80 6.36 -8.50 12.14
C MET A 80 6.32 -9.60 11.07
N GLY A 81 7.24 -10.57 11.14
CA GLY A 81 7.24 -11.71 10.23
C GLY A 81 8.18 -11.55 9.03
N GLN A 82 7.70 -11.86 7.82
CA GLN A 82 8.55 -12.02 6.62
C GLN A 82 8.24 -11.01 5.51
N ASP A 83 7.45 -9.98 5.78
CA ASP A 83 7.19 -8.93 4.78
C ASP A 83 8.44 -8.06 4.60
N ASP A 84 8.62 -7.51 3.40
CA ASP A 84 9.70 -6.56 3.12
C ASP A 84 9.39 -5.16 3.67
N GLU A 85 8.10 -4.79 3.67
CA GLU A 85 7.60 -3.53 4.24
C GLU A 85 6.27 -3.75 4.93
N GLN A 86 6.02 -2.96 5.99
CA GLN A 86 4.74 -2.96 6.69
C GLN A 86 4.29 -1.56 7.05
N LEU A 87 2.97 -1.39 7.09
CA LEU A 87 2.34 -0.24 7.72
C LEU A 87 1.17 -0.68 8.61
N GLU A 88 0.91 0.10 9.64
CA GLU A 88 -0.22 -0.03 10.54
C GLU A 88 -1.25 1.07 10.25
N ILE A 89 -2.53 0.72 10.36
CA ILE A 89 -3.64 1.66 10.26
C ILE A 89 -4.59 1.44 11.45
N ASP A 90 -4.72 2.43 12.33
CA ASP A 90 -5.81 2.51 13.31
C ASP A 90 -7.06 3.05 12.63
N LEU A 91 -7.90 2.14 12.12
CA LEU A 91 -9.18 2.39 11.46
C LEU A 91 -10.14 3.22 12.33
N SER A 92 -9.98 3.21 13.65
CA SER A 92 -10.81 3.99 14.59
C SER A 92 -10.31 5.43 14.78
N ALA A 93 -9.03 5.69 14.50
CA ALA A 93 -8.43 7.01 14.55
C ALA A 93 -8.49 7.76 13.21
N VAL A 94 -8.65 7.05 12.08
CA VAL A 94 -8.72 7.69 10.76
C VAL A 94 -9.84 8.76 10.74
N PRO A 95 -9.53 10.02 10.39
CA PRO A 95 -10.52 11.09 10.31
C PRO A 95 -11.60 10.85 9.23
N PRO A 96 -12.79 11.44 9.37
CA PRO A 96 -13.87 11.29 8.40
C PRO A 96 -13.55 11.91 7.02
N GLU A 97 -12.61 12.86 6.94
CA GLU A 97 -12.15 13.45 5.70
C GLU A 97 -11.35 12.46 4.82
N VAL A 98 -10.80 11.40 5.42
CA VAL A 98 -10.09 10.34 4.71
C VAL A 98 -11.10 9.30 4.21
N ASP A 99 -11.34 9.30 2.90
CA ASP A 99 -12.20 8.32 2.23
C ASP A 99 -11.45 7.01 1.93
N ARG A 100 -10.15 7.12 1.64
CA ARG A 100 -9.30 5.97 1.31
C ARG A 100 -7.83 6.19 1.65
N ILE A 101 -7.13 5.10 1.90
CA ILE A 101 -5.70 5.03 2.17
C ILE A 101 -5.10 4.13 1.09
N VAL A 102 -4.25 4.68 0.24
CA VAL A 102 -3.68 4.00 -0.94
C VAL A 102 -2.26 3.57 -0.65
N VAL A 103 -1.95 2.30 -0.92
CA VAL A 103 -0.64 1.69 -0.71
C VAL A 103 0.08 1.55 -2.05
N ILE A 104 1.26 2.12 -2.16
CA ILE A 104 2.05 2.23 -3.38
C ILE A 104 3.45 1.68 -3.12
N VAL A 105 3.98 0.91 -4.06
CA VAL A 105 5.41 0.58 -4.13
C VAL A 105 5.99 1.28 -5.34
N TYR A 106 7.17 1.86 -5.18
CA TYR A 106 7.90 2.50 -6.26
C TYR A 106 9.39 2.19 -6.21
N ILE A 107 10.06 2.44 -7.32
CA ILE A 107 11.51 2.37 -7.44
C ILE A 107 12.06 3.76 -7.18
N ASN A 108 12.91 3.90 -6.17
CA ASN A 108 13.69 5.11 -5.96
C ASN A 108 14.77 5.23 -7.05
N GLU A 109 14.51 6.07 -8.06
CA GLU A 109 15.36 6.22 -9.24
C GLU A 109 16.79 6.68 -8.90
N GLY A 110 16.97 7.41 -7.78
CA GLY A 110 18.28 7.85 -7.29
C GLY A 110 19.21 6.68 -6.94
N VAL A 111 18.64 5.50 -6.66
CA VAL A 111 19.35 4.26 -6.34
C VAL A 111 19.39 3.32 -7.54
N ALA A 112 18.26 3.20 -8.27
CA ALA A 112 18.08 2.14 -9.26
C ALA A 112 18.55 2.47 -10.68
N GLY A 113 18.66 3.74 -11.10
CA GLY A 113 18.85 4.05 -12.53
C GLY A 113 17.66 3.57 -13.38
N ARG A 114 17.90 2.87 -14.51
CA ARG A 114 16.86 2.52 -15.53
C ARG A 114 16.08 1.22 -15.27
N ARG A 115 15.94 0.76 -14.02
CA ARG A 115 15.15 -0.46 -13.70
C ARG A 115 13.65 -0.19 -13.73
N THR A 116 12.87 -1.26 -13.88
CA THR A 116 11.40 -1.21 -13.88
C THR A 116 10.82 -2.31 -12.99
N LEU A 117 9.57 -2.15 -12.57
CA LEU A 117 8.83 -3.13 -11.78
C LEU A 117 8.50 -4.40 -12.57
N GLY A 118 8.65 -4.40 -13.90
CA GLY A 118 8.53 -5.60 -14.72
C GLY A 118 9.62 -6.64 -14.47
N GLN A 119 10.66 -6.30 -13.69
CA GLN A 119 11.67 -7.24 -13.23
C GLN A 119 11.25 -8.00 -11.96
N LEU A 120 10.15 -7.60 -11.30
CA LEU A 120 9.61 -8.30 -10.15
C LEU A 120 9.04 -9.65 -10.57
N ARG A 121 9.52 -10.72 -9.94
CA ARG A 121 8.98 -12.08 -10.08
C ARG A 121 7.66 -12.25 -9.34
N ARG A 122 7.47 -11.47 -8.29
CA ARG A 122 6.28 -11.48 -7.45
C ARG A 122 6.17 -10.16 -6.70
N CYS A 123 4.94 -9.67 -6.52
CA CYS A 123 4.62 -8.62 -5.56
C CYS A 123 3.22 -8.87 -5.00
N THR A 124 3.13 -9.15 -3.71
CA THR A 124 1.85 -9.44 -3.05
C THR A 124 1.64 -8.50 -1.87
N LEU A 125 0.37 -8.29 -1.53
CA LEU A 125 -0.04 -7.51 -0.38
C LEU A 125 -0.95 -8.37 0.48
N ARG A 126 -0.76 -8.30 1.79
CA ARG A 126 -1.65 -8.92 2.77
C ARG A 126 -2.15 -7.92 3.79
N VAL A 127 -3.35 -8.16 4.29
CA VAL A 127 -3.95 -7.41 5.39
C VAL A 127 -4.08 -8.37 6.56
N LEU A 128 -3.52 -7.98 7.69
CA LEU A 128 -3.54 -8.71 8.95
C LEU A 128 -4.39 -7.93 9.96
N ASN A 129 -5.08 -8.64 10.84
CA ASN A 129 -5.63 -8.04 12.04
C ASN A 129 -4.47 -7.64 12.93
N GLN A 130 -4.42 -6.37 13.35
CA GLN A 130 -3.43 -5.91 14.30
C GLN A 130 -3.56 -6.67 15.63
N ASP A 131 -4.79 -7.02 16.02
CA ASP A 131 -5.04 -7.86 17.18
C ASP A 131 -4.75 -9.33 16.85
N GLY A 132 -3.54 -9.78 17.21
CA GLY A 132 -3.13 -11.19 17.14
C GLY A 132 -2.62 -11.67 15.77
N GLY A 133 -2.52 -10.79 14.76
CA GLY A 133 -1.84 -11.10 13.50
C GLY A 133 -2.60 -12.01 12.54
N GLY A 134 -3.91 -12.19 12.74
CA GLY A 134 -4.74 -13.06 11.89
C GLY A 134 -4.84 -12.54 10.45
N LEU A 135 -4.55 -13.38 9.46
CA LEU A 135 -4.65 -13.03 8.04
C LEU A 135 -6.11 -12.76 7.63
N LEU A 136 -6.37 -11.56 7.11
CA LEU A 136 -7.68 -11.10 6.64
C LEU A 136 -7.80 -11.16 5.12
N VAL A 137 -6.78 -10.67 4.44
CA VAL A 137 -6.71 -10.63 2.98
C VAL A 137 -5.31 -11.02 2.55
N GLN A 138 -5.22 -11.81 1.49
CA GLN A 138 -4.01 -12.06 0.72
C GLN A 138 -4.33 -11.72 -0.73
N THR A 139 -3.56 -10.88 -1.42
CA THR A 139 -3.77 -10.67 -2.86
C THR A 139 -3.12 -11.77 -3.68
N VAL A 140 -3.59 -11.94 -4.92
CA VAL A 140 -2.79 -12.59 -5.97
C VAL A 140 -1.51 -11.79 -6.23
N ASP A 141 -0.60 -12.33 -7.04
CA ASP A 141 0.55 -11.59 -7.54
C ASP A 141 0.12 -10.37 -8.38
N LEU A 142 0.53 -9.18 -7.92
CA LEU A 142 0.22 -7.89 -8.51
C LEU A 142 1.36 -7.36 -9.39
N SER A 143 2.49 -8.07 -9.52
CA SER A 143 3.53 -7.70 -10.49
C SER A 143 3.15 -8.07 -11.94
N GLN A 144 2.16 -8.96 -12.11
CA GLN A 144 1.70 -9.39 -13.42
C GLN A 144 1.16 -8.23 -14.26
N GLY A 145 1.78 -8.02 -15.43
CA GLY A 145 1.44 -6.94 -16.35
C GLY A 145 2.07 -5.58 -16.01
N LEU A 146 3.03 -5.55 -15.08
CA LEU A 146 3.99 -4.45 -15.01
C LEU A 146 5.13 -4.75 -15.99
N ASP A 147 5.44 -3.78 -16.84
CA ASP A 147 6.51 -3.87 -17.83
C ASP A 147 7.45 -2.66 -17.64
N SER A 148 6.96 -1.47 -18.00
CA SER A 148 7.72 -0.23 -18.02
C SER A 148 7.55 0.62 -16.76
N GLU A 149 6.70 0.16 -15.84
CA GLU A 149 6.26 0.92 -14.68
C GLU A 149 7.36 1.01 -13.62
N THR A 150 7.51 2.18 -13.00
CA THR A 150 8.44 2.41 -11.88
C THR A 150 7.72 2.71 -10.57
N ALA A 151 6.38 2.78 -10.59
CA ALA A 151 5.53 2.76 -9.39
C ALA A 151 4.25 1.96 -9.64
N VAL A 152 3.64 1.42 -8.59
CA VAL A 152 2.39 0.67 -8.65
C VAL A 152 1.55 0.90 -7.40
N SER A 153 0.27 1.28 -7.58
CA SER A 153 -0.71 1.21 -6.49
C SER A 153 -1.15 -0.24 -6.32
N LEU A 154 -0.77 -0.87 -5.20
CA LEU A 154 -1.04 -2.27 -4.90
C LEU A 154 -2.46 -2.49 -4.36
N GLY A 155 -2.93 -1.57 -3.53
CA GLY A 155 -4.23 -1.71 -2.89
C GLY A 155 -4.70 -0.42 -2.23
N GLN A 156 -5.94 -0.44 -1.79
CA GLN A 156 -6.49 0.63 -0.96
C GLN A 156 -7.40 0.08 0.13
N VAL A 157 -7.33 0.70 1.31
CA VAL A 157 -8.32 0.57 2.37
C VAL A 157 -9.27 1.75 2.25
N TYR A 158 -10.57 1.51 2.17
CA TYR A 158 -11.55 2.57 1.89
C TYR A 158 -12.85 2.38 2.65
N ARG A 159 -13.56 3.47 2.89
CA ARG A 159 -14.88 3.46 3.52
C ARG A 159 -15.95 3.18 2.48
N ARG A 160 -16.96 2.40 2.87
CA ARG A 160 -18.23 2.28 2.16
C ARG A 160 -19.37 2.31 3.15
N GLY A 161 -19.93 3.51 3.36
CA GLY A 161 -20.83 3.75 4.48
C GLY A 161 -20.07 3.64 5.79
N ALA A 162 -20.55 2.79 6.71
CA ALA A 162 -19.88 2.52 7.99
C ALA A 162 -18.87 1.36 7.93
N GLU A 163 -18.70 0.71 6.77
CA GLU A 163 -17.77 -0.42 6.62
C GLU A 163 -16.40 0.04 6.10
N TRP A 164 -15.35 -0.55 6.64
CA TRP A 164 -14.01 -0.53 6.04
C TRP A 164 -13.84 -1.73 5.12
N LYS A 165 -13.26 -1.49 3.96
CA LYS A 165 -13.04 -2.49 2.92
C LYS A 165 -11.63 -2.39 2.39
N PHE A 166 -11.09 -3.50 1.91
CA PHE A 166 -9.86 -3.53 1.14
C PHE A 166 -10.19 -3.79 -0.33
N LYS A 167 -9.46 -3.14 -1.25
CA LYS A 167 -9.51 -3.43 -2.68
C LYS A 167 -8.11 -3.69 -3.20
N ALA A 168 -7.92 -4.85 -3.84
CA ALA A 168 -6.71 -5.15 -4.58
C ALA A 168 -6.68 -4.33 -5.87
N LEU A 169 -5.55 -3.67 -6.12
CA LEU A 169 -5.30 -2.87 -7.31
C LEU A 169 -4.24 -3.57 -8.17
N GLY A 170 -3.08 -2.97 -8.38
CA GLY A 170 -2.10 -3.33 -9.41
C GLY A 170 -2.12 -2.34 -10.58
N SER A 171 -2.40 -1.06 -10.30
CA SER A 171 -2.37 0.02 -11.31
C SER A 171 -0.99 0.63 -11.32
N GLY A 172 -0.24 0.40 -12.39
CA GLY A 172 1.13 0.86 -12.51
C GLY A 172 1.27 2.23 -13.17
N TYR A 173 2.38 2.90 -12.89
CA TYR A 173 2.74 4.21 -13.40
C TYR A 173 4.07 4.13 -14.16
N SER A 174 4.03 4.23 -15.48
CA SER A 174 5.23 4.31 -16.34
C SER A 174 5.97 5.64 -16.18
N THR A 175 5.31 6.66 -15.60
CA THR A 175 5.92 7.94 -15.20
C THR A 175 6.37 7.95 -13.73
N GLY A 176 6.35 6.80 -13.05
CA GLY A 176 6.79 6.66 -11.68
C GLY A 176 6.11 7.61 -10.70
N LEU A 177 6.90 8.11 -9.73
CA LEU A 177 6.43 9.06 -8.72
C LEU A 177 5.86 10.35 -9.31
N ALA A 178 6.30 10.80 -10.48
CA ALA A 178 5.72 12.00 -11.10
C ALA A 178 4.24 11.78 -11.49
N GLY A 179 3.89 10.56 -11.90
CA GLY A 179 2.49 10.18 -12.15
C GLY A 179 1.68 10.12 -10.86
N VAL A 180 2.25 9.48 -9.83
CA VAL A 180 1.64 9.39 -8.49
C VAL A 180 1.39 10.80 -7.93
N ALA A 181 2.41 11.66 -7.92
CA ALA A 181 2.33 13.03 -7.44
C ALA A 181 1.20 13.82 -8.11
N LYS A 182 1.05 13.70 -9.43
CA LYS A 182 -0.02 14.34 -10.19
C LYS A 182 -1.40 13.80 -9.83
N ASP A 183 -1.53 12.48 -9.75
CA ASP A 183 -2.81 11.81 -9.52
C ASP A 183 -3.32 12.03 -8.10
N PHE A 184 -2.43 12.14 -7.11
CA PHE A 184 -2.77 12.40 -5.71
C PHE A 184 -2.65 13.87 -5.30
N GLY A 185 -2.04 14.74 -6.13
CA GLY A 185 -1.94 16.17 -5.87
C GLY A 185 -0.95 16.54 -4.77
N VAL A 186 0.19 15.85 -4.72
CA VAL A 186 1.23 16.00 -3.68
C VAL A 186 2.59 16.33 -4.31
N ALA A 187 3.50 16.89 -3.50
CA ALA A 187 4.90 17.03 -3.87
C ALA A 187 5.69 15.82 -3.35
N LEU A 188 6.28 15.02 -4.25
CA LEU A 188 7.08 13.83 -3.95
C LEU A 188 8.50 13.96 -4.51
#